data_AF-A0A3B8R3E2-F1
#
_entry.id   AF-A0A3B8R3E2-F1
#
_cell.length_a   1.000
_cell.length_b   1.000
_cell.length_c   1.000
_cell.angle_alpha   90.00
_cell.angle_beta   90.00
_cell.angle_gamma   90.00
#
_symmetry.space_group_name_H-M   'P 1'
#
loop_
_entity.id
_entity.type
_entity.pdbx_description
1 polymer ?
#
loop_
_entity_poly.entity_id
_entity_poly.type
_entity_poly.pdbx_seq_one_letter_code
_entity_poly.pdbx_strand_id
1 'polypeptide(L)' 'MTLKELYLRQKNKTAPGLAFIREVAMVTKKSEVTVRKWLGGDAVPDGLTQKTLADYFGFSPEDLFPTLRKS' A
#
# COMPACT_ATOMS: atom_id res chain seq x y z
N MET A 1 -26.14 -19.01 -13.05
CA MET A 1 -25.37 -18.45 -11.92
C MET A 1 -25.91 -19.01 -10.63
N THR A 2 -25.10 -19.80 -9.92
CA THR A 2 -25.42 -20.36 -8.60
C THR A 2 -24.75 -19.53 -7.49
N LEU A 3 -25.22 -19.69 -6.25
CA LEU A 3 -24.58 -19.09 -5.08
C LEU A 3 -23.09 -19.50 -4.96
N LYS A 4 -22.76 -20.75 -5.33
CA LYS A 4 -21.38 -21.26 -5.40
C LYS A 4 -20.55 -20.51 -6.44
N GLU A 5 -21.11 -20.23 -7.61
CA GLU A 5 -20.43 -19.47 -8.67
C GLU A 5 -20.21 -17.99 -8.27
N LEU A 6 -21.15 -17.39 -7.54
CA LEU A 6 -20.99 -16.05 -6.96
C LEU A 6 -19.85 -16.01 -5.94
N TYR A 7 -19.81 -16.98 -5.03
CA TYR A 7 -18.75 -17.09 -4.03
C TYR A 7 -17.37 -17.28 -4.68
N LEU A 8 -17.24 -18.18 -5.67
CA LEU A 8 -15.97 -18.41 -6.36
C LEU A 8 -15.49 -17.17 -7.12
N ARG A 9 -16.40 -16.42 -7.75
CA ARG A 9 -16.06 -15.14 -8.38
C ARG A 9 -15.53 -14.11 -7.39
N GLN A 10 -16.14 -14.02 -6.21
CA GLN A 10 -15.68 -13.08 -5.19
C GLN A 10 -14.36 -13.52 -4.55
N LYS A 11 -14.20 -14.84 -4.29
CA LYS A 11 -12.96 -15.42 -3.73
C LYS A 11 -11.76 -15.25 -4.66
N ASN A 12 -11.96 -15.30 -5.97
CA ASN A 12 -10.89 -15.16 -6.95
C ASN A 12 -10.47 -13.70 -7.20
N LYS A 13 -11.18 -12.71 -6.62
CA LYS A 13 -10.71 -11.32 -6.64
C LYS A 13 -9.46 -11.19 -5.80
N THR A 14 -8.55 -10.33 -6.24
CA THR A 14 -7.38 -9.97 -5.43
C THR A 14 -7.87 -9.44 -4.08
N ALA A 15 -7.37 -10.00 -2.98
CA ALA A 15 -7.73 -9.54 -1.64
C ALA A 15 -7.45 -8.03 -1.53
N PRO A 16 -8.32 -7.22 -0.88
CA PRO A 16 -8.18 -5.76 -0.83
C PRO A 16 -6.79 -5.29 -0.38
N GLY A 17 -6.18 -5.95 0.61
CA GLY A 17 -4.82 -5.63 1.05
C GLY A 17 -3.74 -5.90 0.00
N LEU A 18 -3.89 -6.95 -0.81
CA LEU A 18 -2.95 -7.23 -1.91
C LEU A 18 -3.13 -6.24 -3.07
N ALA A 19 -4.36 -5.79 -3.32
CA ALA A 19 -4.63 -4.75 -4.30
C ALA A 19 -3.94 -3.43 -3.91
N PHE A 20 -4.03 -3.04 -2.63
CA PHE A 20 -3.34 -1.88 -2.10
C PHE A 20 -1.81 -1.98 -2.24
N ILE A 21 -1.22 -3.13 -1.87
CA ILE A 21 0.23 -3.34 -2.02
C ILE A 21 0.67 -3.19 -3.48
N ARG A 22 -0.13 -3.70 -4.43
CA ARG A 22 0.15 -3.59 -5.87
C ARG A 22 0.04 -2.16 -6.38
N GLU A 23 -0.94 -1.42 -5.93
CA GLU A 23 -1.13 -0.01 -6.25
C GLU A 23 0.06 0.83 -5.79
N VAL A 24 0.45 0.69 -4.52
CA VAL A 24 1.63 1.38 -3.95
C VAL A 24 2.91 0.99 -4.69
N ALA A 25 3.09 -0.29 -5.01
CA ALA A 25 4.23 -0.78 -5.78
C ALA A 25 4.30 -0.16 -7.19
N MET A 26 3.14 -0.05 -7.86
CA MET A 26 3.04 0.56 -9.19
C MET A 26 3.37 2.05 -9.17
N VAL A 27 2.79 2.80 -8.23
CA VAL A 27 2.99 4.25 -8.06
C VAL A 27 4.46 4.57 -7.76
N THR A 28 5.09 3.78 -6.89
CA THR A 28 6.48 4.02 -6.46
C THR A 28 7.53 3.34 -7.32
N LYS A 29 7.10 2.50 -8.29
CA LYS A 29 7.96 1.63 -9.09
C LYS A 29 8.88 0.75 -8.24
N LYS A 30 8.42 0.35 -7.04
CA LYS A 30 9.13 -0.57 -6.15
C LYS A 30 8.49 -1.95 -6.17
N SER A 31 9.19 -2.94 -5.61
CA SER A 31 8.64 -4.30 -5.51
C SER A 31 7.54 -4.38 -4.44
N GLU A 32 6.57 -5.27 -4.61
CA GLU A 32 5.57 -5.56 -3.57
C GLU A 32 6.22 -5.98 -2.24
N VAL A 33 7.40 -6.62 -2.29
CA VAL A 33 8.17 -7.01 -1.09
C VAL A 33 8.64 -5.78 -0.33
N THR A 34 9.14 -4.76 -1.04
CA THR A 34 9.56 -3.48 -0.44
C THR A 34 8.37 -2.80 0.24
N VAL A 35 7.20 -2.77 -0.41
CA VAL A 35 5.98 -2.19 0.16
C VAL A 35 5.55 -2.94 1.43
N ARG A 36 5.61 -4.27 1.43
CA ARG A 36 5.32 -5.07 2.64
C ARG A 36 6.27 -4.72 3.80
N LYS A 37 7.56 -4.50 3.53
CA LYS A 37 8.53 -4.06 4.55
C LYS A 37 8.19 -2.69 5.13
N TRP A 38 7.70 -1.76 4.31
CA TRP A 38 7.24 -0.45 4.82
C TRP A 38 6.03 -0.58 5.74
N LEU A 39 5.04 -1.38 5.32
CA LEU A 39 3.84 -1.64 6.12
C LEU A 39 4.15 -2.41 7.41
N GLY A 40 5.19 -3.25 7.40
CA GLY A 40 5.69 -3.97 8.57
C GLY A 40 6.59 -3.14 9.50
N GLY A 41 7.02 -1.94 9.09
CA GLY A 41 7.94 -1.11 9.85
C GLY A 41 9.42 -1.51 9.76
N ASP A 42 9.77 -2.51 8.95
CA ASP A 42 11.14 -2.98 8.76
C ASP A 42 12.01 -1.97 7.98
N ALA A 43 11.37 -1.09 7.20
CA ALA A 43 12.03 -0.08 6.40
C ALA A 43 11.15 1.16 6.26
N VAL A 44 11.76 2.31 6.01
CA VAL A 44 11.05 3.56 5.70
C VAL A 44 11.37 3.95 4.25
N PRO A 45 10.38 4.33 3.43
CA PRO A 45 10.64 4.83 2.07
C PRO A 45 11.50 6.09 2.09
N ASP A 46 12.30 6.29 1.04
CA ASP A 46 13.08 7.51 0.86
C ASP A 46 12.18 8.74 0.70
N GLY A 47 12.72 9.94 0.93
CA GLY A 47 11.93 11.18 0.93
C GLY A 47 11.25 11.50 -0.41
N LEU A 48 11.81 11.06 -1.54
CA LEU A 48 11.15 11.21 -2.85
C LEU A 48 9.93 10.29 -2.94
N THR A 49 10.08 9.05 -2.52
CA THR A 49 9.01 8.05 -2.49
C THR A 49 7.88 8.46 -1.55
N GLN A 50 8.21 9.04 -0.38
CA GLN A 50 7.21 9.58 0.54
C GLN A 50 6.39 10.70 -0.11
N LYS A 51 7.05 11.64 -0.80
CA LYS A 51 6.37 12.70 -1.56
C LYS A 51 5.48 12.16 -2.66
N THR A 52 5.97 11.19 -3.46
CA THR A 52 5.16 10.55 -4.50
C THR A 52 3.88 9.92 -3.95
N LEU A 53 3.96 9.27 -2.79
CA LEU A 53 2.79 8.66 -2.14
C LEU A 53 1.86 9.70 -1.54
N ALA A 54 2.40 10.74 -0.92
CA ALA A 54 1.65 11.88 -0.41
C ALA A 54 0.84 12.56 -1.53
N ASP A 55 1.48 12.87 -2.65
CA ASP A 55 0.85 13.46 -3.84
C ASP A 55 -0.23 12.53 -4.42
N TYR A 56 0.05 11.22 -4.47
CA TYR A 56 -0.88 10.23 -5.02
C TYR A 56 -2.16 10.08 -4.17
N PHE A 57 -2.01 10.04 -2.85
CA PHE A 57 -3.14 9.86 -1.93
C PHE A 57 -3.78 11.18 -1.46
N GLY A 58 -3.20 12.33 -1.81
CA GLY A 58 -3.71 13.65 -1.42
C GLY A 58 -3.47 13.98 0.07
N PHE A 59 -2.40 13.46 0.64
CA PHE A 59 -1.97 13.73 2.03
C PHE A 59 -0.61 14.44 2.05
N SER A 60 -0.15 14.86 3.23
CA SER A 60 1.24 15.30 3.38
C SER A 60 2.16 14.10 3.69
N PRO A 61 3.47 14.17 3.39
CA PRO A 61 4.42 13.14 3.80
C PRO A 61 4.42 12.90 5.32
N GLU A 62 4.21 13.95 6.11
CA GLU A 62 4.16 13.89 7.58
C GLU A 62 2.92 13.15 8.09
N ASP A 63 1.79 13.24 7.39
CA ASP A 63 0.57 12.49 7.70
C ASP A 63 0.75 10.99 7.44
N LEU A 64 1.39 10.63 6.32
CA LEU A 64 1.60 9.24 5.92
C LEU A 64 2.77 8.56 6.63
N PHE A 65 3.82 9.32 6.93
CA PHE A 65 5.07 8.86 7.52
C PHE A 65 5.43 9.72 8.74
N PRO A 66 4.67 9.61 9.84
CA PRO A 66 4.92 10.42 11.02
C PRO A 66 6.30 10.11 11.60
N THR A 67 7.18 11.12 11.63
CA THR A 67 8.43 11.04 12.40
C THR A 67 8.06 11.09 13.87
N LEU A 68 7.99 9.93 14.53
CA LEU A 68 7.79 9.86 15.98
C LEU A 68 8.96 10.55 16.70
N ARG A 69 8.76 11.84 17.02
CA ARG A 69 9.25 12.49 18.24
C ARG A 69 8.10 13.29 18.82
N LYS A 70 7.29 12.65 19.66
CA LYS A 70 6.79 13.30 20.86
C LYS A 70 7.21 12.43 22.04
N SER A 71 7.66 13.15 23.06
CA SER A 71 8.40 12.74 24.27
C SER A 71 7.91 11.48 24.97
#